data_AF-A0A075AMI4-F1
#
_entry.id   AF-A0A075AMI4-F1
#
_cell.length_a   1.000
_cell.length_b   1.000
_cell.length_c   1.000
_cell.angle_alpha   90.00
_cell.angle_beta   90.00
_cell.angle_gamma   90.00
#
_symmetry.space_group_name_H-M   'P 1'
#
loop_
_entity.id
_entity.type
_entity.pdbx_description
1 polymer ?
#
loop_
_entity_poly.entity_id
_entity_poly.type
_entity_poly.pdbx_seq_one_letter_code
_entity_poly.pdbx_strand_id
1 'polypeptide(L)'
;MSEPSPSIPARLKRPAPFESILVVRKDERTVAEENSGEIVFKKVINDGTKDNLILLSGLKVLFQKQLPNMPREYITRLVFDKRHQSLAIVKNRYSVVGGISFRLFPEQKFCEIVFCAITSSEQVKGYGMYLMNKLKEHIKAQGPYEHFLTYADNYATGYFRKQGFSEEIRMNKSDWMGYIKDYEGGTLMHCSMIPKVNYLDVPSIIEIQKKELVERLKKKSECHIVYPGLKKSKFSKGPIPVEDIPGILKAGWTKEMSLHAETTRKGKLYDFIKHMIIELQNDPSAWPFLEPVSKDEVPDYYDLIKDPMDLSTVEKNLESGKYSKLEIFKIDVQKIFDNCRIFNPETSQYYKCAERLESFFKDRMKDVEDIFTE
;
A
#
# COMPACT_ATOMS: atom_id res chain seq x y z
N MET A 1 -4.49 -7.76 -53.24
CA MET A 1 -4.95 -7.49 -51.86
C MET A 1 -3.72 -7.50 -50.99
N SER A 2 -3.19 -6.33 -50.67
CA SER A 2 -2.03 -6.15 -49.79
C SER A 2 -2.55 -5.92 -48.37
N GLU A 3 -2.18 -6.81 -47.46
CA GLU A 3 -2.55 -6.70 -46.04
C GLU A 3 -1.96 -5.41 -45.43
N PRO A 4 -2.71 -4.72 -44.56
CA PRO A 4 -2.20 -3.56 -43.86
C PRO A 4 -1.22 -4.01 -42.77
N SER A 5 -0.03 -3.44 -42.79
CA SER A 5 0.98 -3.61 -41.74
C SER A 5 0.43 -3.29 -40.35
N PRO A 6 0.77 -4.08 -39.31
CA PRO A 6 0.19 -3.91 -37.97
C PRO A 6 0.61 -2.56 -37.37
N SER A 7 -0.38 -1.84 -36.86
CA SER A 7 -0.18 -0.58 -36.15
C SER A 7 0.60 -0.82 -34.87
N ILE A 8 1.75 -0.13 -34.74
CA ILE A 8 2.55 -0.11 -33.52
C ILE A 8 1.66 0.49 -32.41
N PRO A 9 1.47 -0.18 -31.25
CA PRO A 9 0.66 0.35 -30.17
C PRO A 9 1.21 1.71 -29.72
N ALA A 10 0.30 2.66 -29.49
CA ALA A 10 0.65 4.00 -29.04
C ALA A 10 1.56 3.90 -27.80
N ARG A 11 2.82 4.33 -27.96
CA ARG A 11 3.82 4.36 -26.91
C ARG A 11 3.19 5.02 -25.68
N LEU A 12 3.07 4.30 -24.56
CA LEU A 12 2.68 4.84 -23.26
C LEU A 12 3.42 6.17 -23.07
N LYS A 13 2.71 7.29 -23.14
CA LYS A 13 3.27 8.59 -22.77
C LYS A 13 3.59 8.48 -21.29
N ARG A 14 4.85 8.19 -20.97
CA ARG A 14 5.33 8.34 -19.58
C ARG A 14 5.03 9.79 -19.20
N PRO A 15 4.29 10.04 -18.10
CA PRO A 15 4.01 11.40 -17.67
C PRO A 15 5.34 12.14 -17.54
N ALA A 16 5.36 13.43 -17.90
CA ALA A 16 6.60 14.19 -17.79
C ALA A 16 7.10 14.11 -16.33
N PRO A 17 8.42 14.10 -16.10
CA PRO A 17 8.95 14.22 -14.75
C PRO A 17 8.24 15.40 -14.10
N PHE A 18 7.67 15.19 -12.91
CA PHE A 18 6.94 16.18 -12.11
C PHE A 18 5.46 16.47 -12.45
N GLU A 19 4.87 15.93 -13.53
CA GLU A 19 3.40 16.08 -13.79
C GLU A 19 2.54 15.24 -12.83
N SER A 20 3.06 14.12 -12.34
CA SER A 20 2.40 13.24 -11.36
C SER A 20 2.29 13.84 -9.95
N ILE A 21 2.73 15.09 -9.75
CA ILE A 21 2.80 15.77 -8.45
C ILE A 21 1.55 16.60 -8.16
N LEU A 22 0.68 16.81 -9.15
CA LEU A 22 -0.61 17.49 -8.95
C LEU A 22 -1.44 16.72 -7.92
N VAL A 23 -1.66 17.35 -6.76
CA VAL A 23 -2.47 16.79 -5.69
C VAL A 23 -3.92 16.91 -6.11
N VAL A 24 -4.55 15.79 -6.47
CA VAL A 24 -6.00 15.78 -6.70
C VAL A 24 -6.68 16.04 -5.35
N ARG A 25 -7.31 17.20 -5.22
CA ARG A 25 -8.00 17.62 -4.00
C ARG A 25 -9.34 16.89 -3.91
N LYS A 26 -9.42 15.91 -3.00
CA LYS A 26 -10.59 15.02 -2.86
C LYS A 26 -11.80 15.67 -2.20
N ASP A 27 -11.63 16.84 -1.59
CA ASP A 27 -12.67 17.63 -0.91
C ASP A 27 -13.28 18.74 -1.80
N GLU A 28 -12.80 18.96 -3.02
CA GLU A 28 -13.29 20.05 -3.89
C GLU A 28 -14.82 20.06 -4.03
N ARG A 29 -15.41 18.88 -4.24
CA ARG A 29 -16.85 18.73 -4.35
C ARG A 29 -17.56 19.13 -3.05
N THR A 30 -17.06 18.66 -1.91
CA THR A 30 -17.65 18.99 -0.60
C THR A 30 -17.55 20.49 -0.31
N VAL A 31 -16.42 21.12 -0.65
CA VAL A 31 -16.23 22.57 -0.50
C VAL A 31 -17.21 23.33 -1.39
N ALA A 32 -17.38 22.90 -2.65
CA ALA A 32 -18.34 23.52 -3.57
C ALA A 32 -19.79 23.41 -3.08
N GLU A 33 -20.19 22.25 -2.54
CA GLU A 33 -21.52 22.02 -1.97
C GLU A 33 -21.75 22.82 -0.67
N GLU A 34 -20.71 23.08 0.13
CA GLU A 34 -20.82 23.96 1.31
C GLU A 34 -20.98 25.43 0.87
N ASN A 35 -20.19 25.86 -0.11
CA ASN A 35 -20.24 27.22 -0.64
C ASN A 35 -21.56 27.55 -1.35
N SER A 36 -22.19 26.57 -1.99
CA SER A 36 -23.53 26.72 -2.57
C SER A 36 -24.66 26.66 -1.54
N GLY A 37 -24.36 26.26 -0.30
CA GLY A 37 -25.33 26.08 0.77
C GLY A 37 -26.14 24.78 0.69
N GLU A 38 -25.77 23.83 -0.18
CA GLU A 38 -26.41 22.51 -0.26
C GLU A 38 -26.19 21.71 1.04
N ILE A 39 -24.96 21.78 1.56
CA ILE A 39 -24.59 21.19 2.86
C ILE A 39 -24.25 22.29 3.87
N VAL A 40 -24.58 22.03 5.13
CA VAL A 40 -24.22 22.90 6.25
C VAL A 40 -23.64 22.06 7.38
N PHE A 41 -22.49 22.48 7.91
CA PHE A 41 -21.91 21.91 9.11
C PHE A 41 -22.50 22.58 10.34
N LYS A 42 -23.17 21.79 11.20
CA LYS A 42 -23.80 22.31 12.42
C LYS A 42 -23.22 21.62 13.65
N LYS A 43 -22.82 22.42 14.63
CA LYS A 43 -22.62 21.94 16.01
C LYS A 43 -24.00 21.66 16.60
N VAL A 44 -24.20 20.45 17.09
CA VAL A 44 -25.45 19.97 17.67
C VAL A 44 -25.16 19.47 19.09
N ILE A 45 -25.93 19.95 20.05
CA ILE A 45 -25.84 19.58 21.47
C ILE A 45 -27.24 19.28 22.01
N ASN A 46 -27.34 18.53 23.10
CA ASN A 46 -28.63 18.31 23.76
C ASN A 46 -28.97 19.49 24.70
N ASP A 47 -29.44 20.58 24.11
CA ASP A 47 -29.95 21.77 24.81
C ASP A 47 -31.48 21.78 24.99
N GLY A 48 -32.17 20.72 24.55
CA GLY A 48 -33.62 20.60 24.59
C GLY A 48 -34.36 21.36 23.48
N THR A 49 -33.65 22.03 22.57
CA THR A 49 -34.29 22.71 21.43
C THR A 49 -34.81 21.69 20.41
N LYS A 50 -35.97 22.00 19.80
CA LYS A 50 -36.61 21.11 18.83
C LYS A 50 -35.68 20.78 17.65
N ASP A 51 -34.98 21.78 17.14
CA ASP A 51 -34.09 21.62 15.98
C ASP A 51 -32.90 20.70 16.30
N ASN A 52 -32.24 20.90 17.44
CA ASN A 52 -31.14 20.02 17.85
C ASN A 52 -31.63 18.60 18.14
N LEU A 53 -32.79 18.44 18.78
CA LEU A 53 -33.36 17.11 19.01
C LEU A 53 -33.67 16.36 17.71
N ILE A 54 -34.13 17.04 16.66
CA ILE A 54 -34.33 16.45 15.32
C ILE A 54 -32.97 16.00 14.75
N LEU A 55 -31.95 16.87 14.80
CA LEU A 55 -30.62 16.55 14.27
C LEU A 55 -29.92 15.44 15.05
N LEU A 56 -30.02 15.43 16.39
CA LEU A 56 -29.51 14.35 17.24
C LEU A 56 -30.23 13.03 16.95
N SER A 57 -31.54 13.08 16.70
CA SER A 57 -32.30 11.90 16.28
C SER A 57 -31.81 11.36 14.93
N GLY A 58 -31.52 12.25 13.98
CA GLY A 58 -30.92 11.89 12.69
C GLY A 58 -29.53 11.25 12.85
N LEU A 59 -28.66 11.86 13.67
CA LEU A 59 -27.34 11.32 14.01
C LEU A 59 -27.42 9.95 14.69
N LYS A 60 -28.33 9.77 15.66
CA LYS A 60 -28.59 8.48 16.30
C LYS A 60 -28.91 7.42 15.24
N VAL A 61 -29.88 7.69 14.36
CA VAL A 61 -30.29 6.72 13.31
C VAL A 61 -29.12 6.42 12.37
N LEU A 62 -28.34 7.45 12.00
CA LEU A 62 -27.14 7.28 11.19
C LEU A 62 -26.14 6.33 11.86
N PHE A 63 -25.74 6.60 13.11
CA PHE A 63 -24.76 5.79 13.82
C PHE A 63 -25.26 4.36 14.04
N GLN A 64 -26.53 4.17 14.40
CA GLN A 64 -27.12 2.84 14.57
C GLN A 64 -27.10 2.00 13.29
N LYS A 65 -27.17 2.64 12.12
CA LYS A 65 -27.11 1.96 10.82
C LYS A 65 -25.67 1.68 10.38
N GLN A 66 -24.74 2.60 10.63
CA GLN A 66 -23.36 2.51 10.15
C GLN A 66 -22.41 1.76 11.12
N LEU A 67 -22.81 1.60 12.40
CA LEU A 67 -22.03 0.94 13.44
C LEU A 67 -22.83 -0.25 14.01
N PRO A 68 -22.98 -1.37 13.27
CA PRO A 68 -23.81 -2.50 13.67
C PRO A 68 -23.30 -3.22 14.93
N ASN A 69 -21.99 -3.16 15.19
CA ASN A 69 -21.36 -3.77 16.36
C ASN A 69 -21.61 -2.99 17.67
N MET A 70 -22.15 -1.77 17.58
CA MET A 70 -22.41 -0.92 18.74
C MET A 70 -23.88 -1.04 19.20
N PRO A 71 -24.15 -1.30 20.49
CA PRO A 71 -25.52 -1.43 20.99
C PRO A 71 -26.35 -0.16 20.74
N ARG A 72 -27.60 -0.34 20.32
CA ARG A 72 -28.48 0.78 19.92
C ARG A 72 -28.80 1.73 21.07
N GLU A 73 -28.99 1.18 22.27
CA GLU A 73 -29.24 1.89 23.52
C GLU A 73 -28.01 2.68 23.92
N TYR A 74 -26.81 2.11 23.71
CA TYR A 74 -25.54 2.76 23.98
C TYR A 74 -25.35 4.01 23.12
N ILE A 75 -25.54 3.89 21.81
CA ILE A 75 -25.50 5.02 20.87
C ILE A 75 -26.50 6.10 21.30
N THR A 76 -27.74 5.72 21.55
CA THR A 76 -28.80 6.66 21.95
C THR A 76 -28.40 7.40 23.22
N ARG A 77 -27.94 6.70 24.25
CA ARG A 77 -27.56 7.30 25.53
C ARG A 77 -26.44 8.33 25.37
N LEU A 78 -25.44 8.06 24.53
CA LEU A 78 -24.30 8.99 24.35
C LEU A 78 -24.61 10.14 23.40
N VAL A 79 -25.33 9.91 22.30
CA VAL A 79 -25.71 10.99 21.37
C VAL A 79 -26.57 12.05 22.07
N PHE A 80 -27.43 11.64 23.01
CA PHE A 80 -28.25 12.55 23.80
C PHE A 80 -27.64 12.95 25.16
N ASP A 81 -26.44 12.52 25.52
CA ASP A 81 -25.77 12.94 26.76
C ASP A 81 -25.33 14.40 26.63
N LYS A 82 -25.70 15.26 27.60
CA LYS A 82 -25.40 16.70 27.58
C LYS A 82 -23.89 17.03 27.61
N ARG A 83 -23.05 16.08 28.02
CA ARG A 83 -21.58 16.21 28.00
C ARG A 83 -20.98 15.94 26.64
N HIS A 84 -21.74 15.32 25.73
CA HIS A 84 -21.31 15.04 24.37
C HIS A 84 -21.80 16.13 23.43
N GLN A 85 -21.01 16.37 22.40
CA GLN A 85 -21.32 17.30 21.33
C GLN A 85 -21.20 16.54 20.01
N SER A 86 -21.92 16.99 18.99
CA SER A 86 -21.80 16.40 17.65
C SER A 86 -21.60 17.48 16.60
N LEU A 87 -20.73 17.21 15.64
CA LEU A 87 -20.62 18.00 14.42
C LEU A 87 -21.34 17.22 13.31
N ALA A 88 -22.45 17.75 12.80
CA ALA A 88 -23.30 17.12 11.80
C ALA A 88 -23.17 17.80 10.43
N ILE A 89 -23.19 17.00 9.37
CA ILE A 89 -23.40 17.45 8.00
C ILE A 89 -24.89 17.37 7.71
N VAL A 90 -25.50 18.50 7.40
CA VAL A 90 -26.94 18.62 7.20
C VAL A 90 -27.25 19.09 5.79
N LYS A 91 -28.09 18.34 5.06
CA LYS A 91 -28.73 18.74 3.79
C LYS A 91 -30.19 19.13 4.05
N ASN A 92 -30.74 20.03 3.25
CA ASN A 92 -32.18 20.39 3.29
C ASN A 92 -32.70 20.70 4.71
N ARG A 93 -31.94 21.48 5.49
CA ARG A 93 -32.19 21.91 6.88
C ARG A 93 -32.20 20.83 7.98
N TYR A 94 -32.70 19.62 7.73
CA TYR A 94 -32.85 18.57 8.77
C TYR A 94 -32.33 17.19 8.38
N SER A 95 -31.89 16.98 7.13
CA SER A 95 -31.40 15.67 6.69
C SER A 95 -29.93 15.49 7.08
N VAL A 96 -29.65 14.55 7.99
CA VAL A 96 -28.29 14.26 8.46
C VAL A 96 -27.61 13.28 7.51
N VAL A 97 -26.49 13.72 6.91
CA VAL A 97 -25.71 12.93 5.94
C VAL A 97 -24.47 12.30 6.58
N GLY A 98 -23.93 12.94 7.61
CA GLY A 98 -22.73 12.48 8.30
C GLY A 98 -22.59 13.18 9.64
N GLY A 99 -21.76 12.63 10.52
CA GLY A 99 -21.45 13.31 11.76
C GLY A 99 -20.34 12.65 12.57
N ILE A 100 -19.77 13.46 13.45
CA ILE A 100 -18.85 13.01 14.50
C ILE A 100 -19.41 13.43 15.84
N SER A 101 -19.64 12.47 16.74
CA SER A 101 -19.94 12.73 18.15
C SER A 101 -18.67 12.62 18.96
N PHE A 102 -18.43 13.60 19.82
CA PHE A 102 -17.21 13.74 20.60
C PHE A 102 -17.48 14.32 21.99
N ARG A 103 -16.51 14.15 22.89
CA ARG A 103 -16.53 14.69 24.24
C ARG A 103 -15.22 15.41 24.53
N LEU A 104 -15.31 16.60 25.13
CA LEU A 104 -14.16 17.41 25.47
C LEU A 104 -13.76 17.21 26.93
N PHE A 105 -12.46 17.14 27.17
CA PHE A 105 -11.84 17.06 28.49
C PHE A 105 -10.90 18.28 28.65
N PRO A 106 -11.41 19.42 29.15
CA PRO A 106 -10.66 20.68 29.17
C PRO A 106 -9.40 20.63 30.04
N GLU A 107 -9.48 19.97 31.20
CA GLU A 107 -8.36 19.85 32.14
C GLU A 107 -7.21 19.03 31.54
N GLN A 108 -7.54 17.91 30.89
CA GLN A 108 -6.59 16.99 30.27
C GLN A 108 -6.22 17.39 28.82
N LYS A 109 -6.80 18.47 28.29
CA LYS A 109 -6.56 19.04 26.95
C LYS A 109 -6.72 18.05 25.78
N PHE A 110 -7.63 17.10 25.90
CA PHE A 110 -7.94 16.16 24.82
C PHE A 110 -9.43 16.07 24.51
N CYS A 111 -9.72 15.51 23.33
CA CYS A 111 -11.06 15.26 22.84
C CYS A 111 -11.23 13.76 22.53
N GLU A 112 -12.24 13.13 23.10
CA GLU A 112 -12.63 11.76 22.79
C GLU A 112 -13.59 11.77 21.60
N ILE A 113 -13.23 11.10 20.50
CA ILE A 113 -14.16 10.84 19.40
C ILE A 113 -14.87 9.53 19.68
N VAL A 114 -16.17 9.64 19.92
CA VAL A 114 -17.03 8.52 20.33
C VAL A 114 -17.64 7.83 19.12
N PHE A 115 -18.20 8.60 18.18
CA PHE A 115 -18.79 8.06 16.96
C PHE A 115 -18.36 8.88 15.75
N CYS A 116 -18.11 8.23 14.62
CA CYS A 116 -17.81 8.88 13.36
C CYS A 116 -18.44 8.04 12.23
N ALA A 117 -19.38 8.63 11.48
CA ALA A 117 -20.06 7.91 10.40
C ALA A 117 -20.59 8.85 9.31
N ILE A 118 -20.77 8.29 8.11
CA ILE A 118 -21.36 8.94 6.93
C ILE A 118 -22.31 7.95 6.28
N THR A 119 -23.43 8.44 5.75
CA THR A 119 -24.40 7.61 5.03
C THR A 119 -23.73 6.92 3.84
N SER A 120 -24.06 5.65 3.62
CA SER A 120 -23.45 4.81 2.57
C SER A 120 -23.59 5.40 1.16
N SER A 121 -24.68 6.11 0.86
CA SER A 121 -24.92 6.79 -0.42
C SER A 121 -23.98 7.97 -0.70
N GLU A 122 -23.32 8.46 0.35
CA GLU A 122 -22.50 9.66 0.34
C GLU A 122 -21.03 9.34 0.71
N GLN A 123 -20.71 8.06 0.95
CA GLN A 123 -19.32 7.62 1.15
C GLN A 123 -18.48 7.81 -0.12
N VAL A 124 -17.16 7.87 0.05
CA VAL A 124 -16.16 8.05 -1.03
C VAL A 124 -16.17 9.45 -1.69
N LYS A 125 -17.15 10.31 -1.40
CA LYS A 125 -17.24 11.69 -1.93
C LYS A 125 -16.38 12.73 -1.20
N GLY A 126 -15.51 12.31 -0.28
CA GLY A 126 -14.61 13.20 0.47
C GLY A 126 -15.19 13.79 1.76
N TYR A 127 -16.48 13.62 2.04
CA TYR A 127 -17.13 14.19 3.25
C TYR A 127 -16.43 13.83 4.56
N GLY A 128 -15.89 12.62 4.71
CA GLY A 128 -15.29 12.19 5.98
C GLY A 128 -14.01 12.93 6.31
N MET A 129 -13.13 13.06 5.31
CA MET A 129 -11.92 13.85 5.43
C MET A 129 -12.25 15.31 5.76
N TYR A 130 -13.21 15.89 5.02
CA TYR A 130 -13.60 17.28 5.23
C TYR A 130 -14.26 17.51 6.59
N LEU A 131 -15.12 16.59 7.05
CA LEU A 131 -15.75 16.60 8.37
C LEU A 131 -14.71 16.53 9.50
N MET A 132 -13.69 15.68 9.37
CA MET A 132 -12.60 15.62 10.33
C MET A 132 -11.77 16.91 10.36
N ASN A 133 -11.49 17.51 9.19
CA ASN A 133 -10.77 18.79 9.14
C ASN A 133 -11.59 19.93 9.77
N LYS A 134 -12.90 19.99 9.48
CA LYS A 134 -13.82 20.93 10.13
C LYS A 134 -13.87 20.70 11.64
N LEU A 135 -13.88 19.45 12.10
CA LEU A 135 -13.84 19.12 13.52
C LEU A 135 -12.55 19.63 14.18
N LYS A 136 -11.39 19.38 13.57
CA LYS A 136 -10.08 19.86 14.08
C LYS A 136 -10.08 21.37 14.26
N GLU A 137 -10.50 22.13 13.25
CA GLU A 137 -10.59 23.60 13.37
C GLU A 137 -11.65 24.04 14.39
N HIS A 138 -12.79 23.35 14.44
CA HIS A 138 -13.83 23.64 15.42
C HIS A 138 -13.36 23.44 16.86
N ILE A 139 -12.59 22.39 17.13
CA ILE A 139 -12.03 22.11 18.45
C ILE A 139 -10.91 23.10 18.81
N LYS A 140 -10.01 23.41 17.87
CA LYS A 140 -8.98 24.44 18.04
C LYS A 140 -9.58 25.80 18.43
N ALA A 141 -10.73 26.15 17.84
CA ALA A 141 -11.43 27.39 18.17
C ALA A 141 -12.09 27.40 19.56
N GLN A 142 -12.40 26.22 20.13
CA GLN A 142 -13.03 26.11 21.45
C GLN A 142 -12.05 26.12 22.63
N GLY A 143 -10.76 25.87 22.39
CA GLY A 143 -9.76 25.86 23.46
C GLY A 143 -8.44 25.19 23.05
N PRO A 144 -7.47 25.13 23.97
CA PRO A 144 -6.15 24.56 23.74
C PRO A 144 -6.18 23.02 23.83
N TYR A 145 -7.06 22.38 23.07
CA TYR A 145 -7.07 20.93 22.94
C TYR A 145 -6.02 20.54 21.91
N GLU A 146 -5.12 19.64 22.29
CA GLU A 146 -3.97 19.24 21.47
C GLU A 146 -4.11 17.80 20.96
N HIS A 147 -4.97 17.01 21.59
CA HIS A 147 -5.04 15.58 21.38
C HIS A 147 -6.45 15.11 21.04
N PHE A 148 -6.56 14.15 20.13
CA PHE A 148 -7.73 13.31 19.96
C PHE A 148 -7.42 11.87 20.35
N LEU A 149 -8.37 11.25 21.04
CA LEU A 149 -8.37 9.82 21.35
C LEU A 149 -9.66 9.20 20.80
N THR A 150 -9.55 7.99 20.27
CA THR A 150 -10.71 7.24 19.77
C THR A 150 -10.44 5.75 19.79
N TYR A 151 -11.49 4.96 19.97
CA TYR A 151 -11.45 3.52 19.71
C TYR A 151 -12.00 3.28 18.30
N ALA A 152 -11.13 2.82 17.40
CA ALA A 152 -11.48 2.52 16.02
C ALA A 152 -11.74 1.02 15.84
N ASP A 153 -12.84 0.67 15.18
CA ASP A 153 -13.04 -0.69 14.66
C ASP A 153 -11.95 -0.99 13.60
N ASN A 154 -11.63 -2.26 13.40
CA ASN A 154 -10.62 -2.76 12.46
C ASN A 154 -10.85 -2.22 11.04
N TYR A 155 -12.11 -2.09 10.61
CA TYR A 155 -12.48 -1.52 9.30
C TYR A 155 -12.26 0.00 9.20
N ALA A 156 -12.19 0.71 10.34
CA ALA A 156 -12.05 2.16 10.41
C ALA A 156 -10.61 2.63 10.65
N THR A 157 -9.71 1.75 11.12
CA THR A 157 -8.29 2.08 11.38
C THR A 157 -7.62 2.76 10.19
N GLY A 158 -7.83 2.27 8.97
CA GLY A 158 -7.30 2.85 7.74
C GLY A 158 -7.81 4.27 7.45
N TYR A 159 -9.05 4.58 7.84
CA TYR A 159 -9.59 5.94 7.75
C TYR A 159 -8.89 6.87 8.76
N PHE A 160 -8.80 6.47 10.03
CA PHE A 160 -8.18 7.28 11.08
C PHE A 160 -6.68 7.50 10.82
N ARG A 161 -5.95 6.49 10.34
CA ARG A 161 -4.55 6.64 9.90
C ARG A 161 -4.40 7.74 8.84
N LYS A 162 -5.31 7.79 7.85
CA LYS A 162 -5.33 8.86 6.83
C LYS A 162 -5.65 10.24 7.41
N GLN A 163 -6.31 10.31 8.56
CA GLN A 163 -6.59 11.56 9.28
C GLN A 163 -5.48 11.94 10.28
N GLY A 164 -4.37 11.21 10.32
CA GLY A 164 -3.22 11.50 11.20
C GLY A 164 -3.31 10.86 12.59
N PHE A 165 -4.12 9.81 12.76
CA PHE A 165 -4.13 9.00 13.97
C PHE A 165 -3.09 7.87 13.87
N SER A 166 -2.51 7.51 15.02
CA SER A 166 -1.58 6.40 15.21
C SER A 166 -2.02 5.55 16.40
N GLU A 167 -1.59 4.29 16.43
CA GLU A 167 -1.73 3.41 17.60
C GLU A 167 -0.76 3.81 18.74
N GLU A 168 0.25 4.63 18.41
CA GLU A 168 1.16 5.21 19.39
C GLU A 168 0.51 6.37 20.16
N ILE A 169 0.22 6.13 21.44
CA ILE A 169 -0.35 7.13 22.35
C ILE A 169 0.78 7.96 22.95
N ARG A 170 0.90 9.24 22.53
CA ARG A 170 1.95 10.15 23.01
C ARG A 170 1.60 10.87 24.32
N MET A 171 0.36 10.74 24.77
CA MET A 171 -0.10 11.28 26.06
C MET A 171 0.30 10.35 27.21
N ASN A 172 0.56 10.92 28.39
CA ASN A 172 0.79 10.11 29.59
C ASN A 172 -0.47 9.32 29.95
N LYS A 173 -0.30 8.07 30.37
CA LYS A 173 -1.43 7.19 30.72
C LYS A 173 -2.32 7.79 31.81
N SER A 174 -1.75 8.52 32.78
CA SER A 174 -2.49 9.22 33.84
C SER A 174 -3.52 10.23 33.32
N ASP A 175 -3.29 10.79 32.14
CA ASP A 175 -4.05 11.93 31.64
C ASP A 175 -5.30 11.50 30.87
N TRP A 176 -5.42 10.21 30.51
CA TRP A 176 -6.55 9.70 29.73
C TRP A 176 -7.13 8.38 30.23
N MET A 177 -6.34 7.56 30.94
CA MET A 177 -6.81 6.27 31.47
C MET A 177 -7.93 6.50 32.50
N GLY A 178 -9.07 5.85 32.29
CA GLY A 178 -10.27 6.02 33.11
C GLY A 178 -11.21 7.16 32.68
N TYR A 179 -10.80 8.02 31.75
CA TYR A 179 -11.66 9.07 31.19
C TYR A 179 -12.39 8.61 29.93
N ILE A 180 -11.70 7.86 29.08
CA ILE A 180 -12.25 7.27 27.86
C ILE A 180 -12.79 5.86 28.13
N LYS A 181 -13.78 5.44 27.34
CA LYS A 181 -14.34 4.09 27.47
C LYS A 181 -13.59 3.09 26.61
N ASP A 182 -13.28 1.94 27.20
CA ASP A 182 -12.72 0.81 26.47
C ASP A 182 -13.82 0.09 25.70
N TYR A 183 -13.52 -0.24 24.44
CA TYR A 183 -14.40 -1.02 23.57
C TYR A 183 -13.72 -2.32 23.19
N GLU A 184 -14.39 -3.43 23.49
CA GLU A 184 -13.93 -4.75 23.12
C GLU A 184 -13.87 -4.85 21.57
N GLY A 185 -12.74 -5.30 21.04
CA GLY A 185 -12.49 -5.36 19.60
C GLY A 185 -12.14 -4.00 18.94
N GLY A 186 -12.05 -2.91 19.70
CA GLY A 186 -11.59 -1.62 19.21
C GLY A 186 -10.07 -1.43 19.38
N THR A 187 -9.44 -0.78 18.41
CA THR A 187 -8.04 -0.34 18.51
C THR A 187 -8.00 1.09 19.03
N LEU A 188 -7.32 1.34 20.15
CA LEU A 188 -7.10 2.70 20.65
C LEU A 188 -6.17 3.46 19.70
N MET A 189 -6.61 4.62 19.24
CA MET A 189 -5.87 5.47 18.32
C MET A 189 -5.79 6.91 18.84
N HIS A 190 -4.64 7.54 18.62
CA HIS A 190 -4.30 8.88 19.07
C HIS A 190 -3.87 9.78 17.91
N CYS A 191 -4.36 11.02 17.89
CA CYS A 191 -3.92 12.06 16.96
C CYS A 191 -3.49 13.30 17.73
N SER A 192 -2.27 13.78 17.47
CA SER A 192 -1.79 15.07 17.96
C SER A 192 -2.06 16.13 16.88
N MET A 193 -2.82 17.17 17.24
CA MET A 193 -3.10 18.30 16.38
C MET A 193 -1.88 19.22 16.27
N ILE A 194 -1.72 19.86 15.11
CA ILE A 194 -0.69 20.87 14.86
C ILE A 194 -1.34 22.25 14.99
N PRO A 195 -1.02 23.04 16.05
CA PRO A 195 -1.73 24.30 16.30
C PRO A 195 -1.60 25.33 15.17
N LYS A 196 -0.45 25.37 14.50
CA LYS A 196 -0.12 26.36 13.46
C LYS A 196 -0.80 26.11 12.10
N VAL A 197 -1.40 24.94 11.89
CA VAL A 197 -1.92 24.54 10.58
C VAL A 197 -3.45 24.68 10.56
N ASN A 198 -3.99 25.33 9.53
CA ASN A 198 -5.41 25.24 9.22
C ASN A 198 -5.67 23.95 8.43
N TYR A 199 -6.38 23.00 9.05
CA TYR A 199 -6.67 21.70 8.44
C TYR A 199 -7.55 21.78 7.18
N LEU A 200 -8.31 22.87 6.98
CA LEU A 200 -9.09 23.09 5.75
C LEU A 200 -8.21 23.46 4.55
N ASP A 201 -7.04 24.02 4.81
CA ASP A 201 -6.10 24.48 3.78
C ASP A 201 -4.96 23.48 3.53
N VAL A 202 -4.92 22.35 4.25
CA VAL A 202 -3.85 21.35 4.13
C VAL A 202 -3.61 20.90 2.68
N PRO A 203 -4.62 20.61 1.85
CA PRO A 203 -4.38 20.28 0.44
C PRO A 203 -3.60 21.38 -0.29
N SER A 204 -4.00 22.64 -0.14
CA SER A 204 -3.35 23.80 -0.74
C SER A 204 -1.94 24.03 -0.18
N ILE A 205 -1.74 23.87 1.13
CA ILE A 205 -0.44 24.00 1.79
C ILE A 205 0.54 22.95 1.24
N ILE A 206 0.11 21.70 1.11
CA ILE A 206 0.94 20.62 0.56
C ILE A 206 1.27 20.89 -0.90
N GLU A 207 0.32 21.39 -1.69
CA GLU A 207 0.55 21.77 -3.08
C GLU A 207 1.62 22.87 -3.21
N ILE A 208 1.50 23.93 -2.42
CA ILE A 208 2.49 25.02 -2.38
C ILE A 208 3.87 24.49 -1.97
N GLN A 209 3.95 23.67 -0.92
CA GLN A 209 5.20 23.08 -0.45
C GLN A 209 5.85 22.17 -1.50
N LYS A 210 5.05 21.32 -2.15
CA LYS A 210 5.53 20.45 -3.24
C LYS A 210 6.03 21.26 -4.42
N LYS A 211 5.30 22.30 -4.83
CA LYS A 211 5.70 23.18 -5.92
C LYS A 211 7.06 23.82 -5.64
N GLU A 212 7.23 24.40 -4.46
CA GLU A 212 8.51 25.00 -4.03
C GLU A 212 9.65 23.96 -3.99
N LEU A 213 9.38 22.76 -3.46
CA LEU A 213 10.37 21.67 -3.45
C LEU A 213 10.79 21.28 -4.86
N VAL A 214 9.83 21.13 -5.78
CA VAL A 214 10.10 20.81 -7.18
C VAL A 214 10.90 21.92 -7.86
N GLU A 215 10.58 23.19 -7.61
CA GLU A 215 11.35 24.32 -8.14
C GLU A 215 12.79 24.33 -7.63
N ARG A 216 13.02 23.99 -6.36
CA ARG A 216 14.38 23.80 -5.80
C ARG A 216 15.10 22.59 -6.40
N LEU A 217 14.39 21.49 -6.61
CA LEU A 217 14.95 20.29 -7.23
C LEU A 217 15.35 20.56 -8.67
N LYS A 218 14.54 21.28 -9.45
CA LYS A 218 14.87 21.69 -10.83
C LYS A 218 16.15 22.51 -10.92
N LYS A 219 16.49 23.31 -9.90
CA LYS A 219 17.75 24.06 -9.84
C LYS A 219 18.99 23.17 -9.61
N LYS A 220 18.81 21.97 -9.04
CA LYS A 220 19.90 21.05 -8.67
C LYS A 220 19.95 19.78 -9.51
N SER A 221 18.86 19.44 -10.19
CA SER A 221 18.70 18.17 -10.89
C SER A 221 18.23 18.38 -12.31
N GLU A 222 18.88 17.70 -13.24
CA GLU A 222 18.53 17.67 -14.66
C GLU A 222 17.43 16.65 -14.99
N CYS A 223 16.85 15.95 -14.02
CA CYS A 223 15.87 14.89 -14.28
C CYS A 223 14.57 15.37 -14.95
N HIS A 224 14.30 16.68 -14.94
CA HIS A 224 13.20 17.30 -15.68
C HIS A 224 13.51 17.50 -17.18
N ILE A 225 14.77 17.35 -17.60
CA ILE A 225 15.20 17.52 -18.97
C ILE A 225 14.83 16.28 -19.77
N VAL A 226 13.96 16.45 -20.76
CA VAL A 226 13.59 15.39 -21.70
C VAL A 226 14.57 15.42 -22.88
N TYR A 227 15.45 14.43 -22.95
CA TYR A 227 16.39 14.29 -24.07
C TYR A 227 15.69 13.72 -25.31
N PRO A 228 16.12 14.10 -26.54
CA PRO A 228 15.60 13.53 -27.77
C PRO A 228 15.75 12.00 -27.79
N GLY A 229 14.75 11.32 -28.35
CA GLY A 229 14.80 9.87 -28.51
C GLY A 229 15.99 9.43 -29.37
N LEU A 230 16.58 8.28 -29.02
CA LEU A 230 17.64 7.65 -29.81
C LEU A 230 17.10 7.25 -31.20
N LYS A 231 17.86 7.56 -32.25
CA LYS A 231 17.48 7.23 -33.64
C LYS A 231 17.50 5.71 -33.86
N LYS A 232 16.49 5.18 -34.56
CA LYS A 232 16.37 3.73 -34.87
C LYS A 232 17.62 3.15 -35.55
N SER A 233 18.32 3.93 -36.36
CA SER A 233 19.56 3.53 -37.03
C SER A 233 20.72 3.21 -36.09
N LYS A 234 20.69 3.67 -34.83
CA LYS A 234 21.70 3.30 -33.84
C LYS A 234 21.49 1.89 -33.26
N PHE A 235 20.29 1.32 -33.40
CA PHE A 235 19.96 -0.02 -32.88
C PHE A 235 20.13 -1.12 -33.93
N SER A 236 20.36 -0.78 -35.21
CA SER A 236 20.51 -1.77 -36.28
C SER A 236 21.75 -2.65 -36.13
N LYS A 237 22.71 -2.26 -35.28
CA LYS A 237 23.96 -2.98 -35.00
C LYS A 237 23.95 -3.72 -33.66
N GLY A 238 22.83 -3.75 -32.94
CA GLY A 238 22.72 -4.36 -31.61
C GLY A 238 22.56 -3.34 -30.47
N PRO A 239 22.79 -3.75 -29.20
CA PRO A 239 22.69 -2.88 -28.04
C PRO A 239 23.62 -1.66 -28.13
N ILE A 240 23.13 -0.50 -27.72
CA ILE A 240 23.91 0.74 -27.71
C ILE A 240 24.69 0.82 -26.38
N PRO A 241 26.01 1.05 -26.40
CA PRO A 241 26.79 1.32 -25.19
C PRO A 241 26.19 2.48 -24.39
N VAL A 242 26.22 2.40 -23.06
CA VAL A 242 25.63 3.41 -22.17
C VAL A 242 26.30 4.77 -22.36
N GLU A 243 27.59 4.74 -22.69
CA GLU A 243 28.44 5.87 -23.02
C GLU A 243 27.94 6.64 -24.26
N ASP A 244 27.29 5.96 -25.20
CA ASP A 244 26.79 6.57 -26.44
C ASP A 244 25.41 7.21 -26.30
N ILE A 245 24.88 7.26 -25.06
CA ILE A 245 23.57 7.82 -24.72
C ILE A 245 23.79 9.20 -24.08
N PRO A 246 23.61 10.32 -24.83
CA PRO A 246 23.96 11.65 -24.35
C PRO A 246 23.21 12.09 -23.09
N GLY A 247 21.97 11.61 -22.91
CA GLY A 247 21.16 11.93 -21.73
C GLY A 247 21.70 11.29 -20.45
N ILE A 248 22.31 10.11 -20.53
CA ILE A 248 22.86 9.40 -19.38
C ILE A 248 24.18 10.05 -18.93
N LEU A 249 25.05 10.39 -19.88
CA LEU A 249 26.28 11.13 -19.59
C LEU A 249 26.00 12.48 -18.94
N LYS A 250 25.02 13.24 -19.46
CA LYS A 250 24.65 14.54 -18.90
C LYS A 250 24.02 14.43 -17.50
N ALA A 251 23.29 13.35 -17.24
CA ALA A 251 22.77 13.06 -15.92
C ALA A 251 23.83 12.69 -14.87
N GLY A 252 25.13 12.71 -15.23
CA GLY A 252 26.24 12.44 -14.31
C GLY A 252 26.49 10.96 -14.07
N TRP A 253 26.07 10.09 -15.00
CA TRP A 253 26.35 8.65 -14.91
C TRP A 253 27.85 8.38 -14.97
N THR A 254 28.30 7.43 -14.15
CA THR A 254 29.65 6.87 -14.19
C THR A 254 29.60 5.35 -14.36
N LYS A 255 30.66 4.77 -14.92
CA LYS A 255 30.80 3.32 -15.06
C LYS A 255 30.74 2.60 -13.70
N GLU A 256 31.21 3.24 -12.64
CA GLU A 256 31.12 2.75 -11.27
C GLU A 256 29.66 2.59 -10.79
N MET A 257 28.77 3.53 -11.16
CA MET A 257 27.35 3.42 -10.82
C MET A 257 26.70 2.19 -11.47
N SER A 258 27.04 1.91 -12.73
CA SER A 258 26.57 0.68 -13.40
C SER A 258 27.15 -0.58 -12.76
N LEU A 259 28.45 -0.57 -12.43
CA LEU A 259 29.09 -1.71 -11.78
C LEU A 259 28.48 -1.99 -10.41
N HIS A 260 28.18 -0.95 -9.62
CA HIS A 260 27.52 -1.07 -8.33
C HIS A 260 26.08 -1.61 -8.47
N ALA A 261 25.33 -1.12 -9.46
CA ALA A 261 23.99 -1.63 -9.77
C ALA A 261 24.03 -3.11 -10.17
N GLU A 262 24.99 -3.51 -11.01
CA GLU A 262 25.17 -4.89 -11.44
C GLU A 262 25.58 -5.80 -10.27
N THR A 263 26.49 -5.34 -9.40
CA THR A 263 26.91 -6.07 -8.20
C THR A 263 25.74 -6.26 -7.24
N THR A 264 24.94 -5.21 -7.03
CA THR A 264 23.73 -5.28 -6.20
C THR A 264 22.71 -6.24 -6.79
N ARG A 265 22.52 -6.23 -8.11
CA ARG A 265 21.61 -7.16 -8.81
C ARG A 265 22.07 -8.60 -8.67
N LYS A 266 23.37 -8.86 -8.86
CA LYS A 266 23.97 -10.20 -8.67
C LYS A 266 23.80 -10.70 -7.24
N GLY A 267 23.99 -9.82 -6.24
CA GLY A 267 23.73 -10.15 -4.84
C GLY A 267 22.28 -10.55 -4.59
N LYS A 268 21.32 -9.74 -5.07
CA LYS A 268 19.88 -10.04 -4.94
C LYS A 268 19.49 -11.35 -5.65
N LEU A 269 20.04 -11.61 -6.83
CA LEU A 269 19.79 -12.86 -7.55
C LEU A 269 20.37 -14.06 -6.77
N TYR A 270 21.58 -13.92 -6.23
CA TYR A 270 22.20 -14.95 -5.41
C TYR A 270 21.35 -15.27 -4.18
N ASP A 271 20.93 -14.25 -3.43
CA ASP A 271 20.09 -14.40 -2.24
C ASP A 271 18.76 -15.06 -2.59
N PHE A 272 18.14 -14.65 -3.70
CA PHE A 272 16.90 -15.24 -4.18
C PHE A 272 17.06 -16.73 -4.51
N ILE A 273 18.07 -17.08 -5.32
CA ILE A 273 18.32 -18.48 -5.71
C ILE A 273 18.62 -19.32 -4.46
N LYS A 274 19.42 -18.79 -3.53
CA LYS A 274 19.73 -19.46 -2.27
C LYS A 274 18.46 -19.79 -1.47
N HIS A 275 17.57 -18.81 -1.32
CA HIS A 275 16.29 -19.03 -0.65
C HIS A 275 15.43 -20.05 -1.38
N MET A 276 15.39 -20.02 -2.72
CA MET A 276 14.62 -20.96 -3.52
C MET A 276 15.13 -22.40 -3.36
N ILE A 277 16.46 -22.60 -3.35
CA ILE A 277 17.07 -23.93 -3.12
C ILE A 277 16.66 -24.46 -1.74
N ILE A 278 16.72 -23.63 -0.70
CA ILE A 278 16.29 -24.01 0.65
C ILE A 278 14.80 -24.39 0.68
N GLU A 279 13.93 -23.64 0.00
CA GLU A 279 12.51 -23.98 -0.10
C GLU A 279 12.30 -25.32 -0.81
N LEU A 280 13.00 -25.56 -1.92
CA LEU A 280 12.93 -26.82 -2.66
C LEU A 280 13.43 -28.00 -1.83
N GLN A 281 14.57 -27.88 -1.15
CA GLN A 281 15.15 -28.94 -0.31
C GLN A 281 14.23 -29.30 0.88
N ASN A 282 13.45 -28.35 1.40
CA ASN A 282 12.54 -28.56 2.52
C ASN A 282 11.15 -29.06 2.11
N ASP A 283 10.82 -29.12 0.81
CA ASP A 283 9.53 -29.67 0.39
C ASP A 283 9.47 -31.18 0.72
N PRO A 284 8.34 -31.69 1.26
CA PRO A 284 8.19 -33.11 1.56
C PRO A 284 8.40 -34.06 0.37
N SER A 285 8.32 -33.54 -0.86
CA SER A 285 8.48 -34.28 -2.11
C SER A 285 9.92 -34.28 -2.63
N ALA A 286 10.83 -33.56 -1.98
CA ALA A 286 12.20 -33.37 -2.46
C ALA A 286 13.15 -34.51 -2.17
N TRP A 287 12.79 -35.44 -1.27
CA TRP A 287 13.65 -36.52 -0.80
C TRP A 287 14.38 -37.32 -1.91
N PRO A 288 13.83 -37.59 -3.11
CA PRO A 288 14.57 -38.30 -4.15
C PRO A 288 15.60 -37.45 -4.90
N PHE A 289 15.53 -36.14 -4.74
CA PHE A 289 16.28 -35.16 -5.53
C PHE A 289 17.32 -34.41 -4.70
N LEU A 290 17.45 -34.74 -3.40
CA LEU A 290 18.38 -34.06 -2.50
C LEU A 290 19.84 -34.29 -2.92
N GLU A 291 20.16 -35.53 -3.31
CA GLU A 291 21.52 -35.98 -3.64
C GLU A 291 21.56 -36.63 -5.04
N PRO A 292 22.75 -36.73 -5.66
CA PRO A 292 22.91 -37.44 -6.93
C PRO A 292 22.49 -38.91 -6.82
N VAL A 293 21.85 -39.44 -7.86
CA VAL A 293 21.48 -40.86 -7.93
C VAL A 293 22.73 -41.74 -7.87
N SER A 294 22.82 -42.64 -6.89
CA SER A 294 23.98 -43.53 -6.74
C SER A 294 24.05 -44.53 -7.89
N LYS A 295 25.20 -44.60 -8.57
CA LYS A 295 25.46 -45.60 -9.62
C LYS A 295 25.47 -47.03 -9.06
N ASP A 296 25.85 -47.20 -7.79
CA ASP A 296 25.90 -48.52 -7.17
C ASP A 296 24.48 -49.03 -6.84
N GLU A 297 23.54 -48.12 -6.56
CA GLU A 297 22.15 -48.45 -6.27
C GLU A 297 21.29 -48.53 -7.53
N VAL A 298 21.60 -47.71 -8.55
CA VAL A 298 20.89 -47.64 -9.84
C VAL A 298 21.88 -47.70 -11.01
N PRO A 299 22.37 -48.90 -11.38
CA PRO A 299 23.47 -49.08 -12.34
C PRO A 299 23.23 -48.49 -13.73
N ASP A 300 22.00 -48.59 -14.20
CA ASP A 300 21.51 -48.24 -15.54
C ASP A 300 21.06 -46.77 -15.66
N TYR A 301 21.09 -46.00 -14.57
CA TYR A 301 20.66 -44.59 -14.56
C TYR A 301 21.46 -43.72 -15.53
N TYR A 302 22.79 -43.80 -15.46
CA TYR A 302 23.70 -42.97 -16.26
C TYR A 302 23.84 -43.42 -17.72
N ASP A 303 23.36 -44.62 -18.04
CA ASP A 303 23.27 -45.09 -19.43
C ASP A 303 22.10 -44.42 -20.16
N LEU A 304 21.02 -44.10 -19.44
CA LEU A 304 19.84 -43.43 -19.97
C LEU A 304 19.90 -41.90 -19.81
N ILE A 305 20.26 -41.40 -18.62
CA ILE A 305 20.27 -39.98 -18.29
C ILE A 305 21.63 -39.35 -18.58
N LYS A 306 21.66 -38.39 -19.52
CA LYS A 306 22.90 -37.76 -20.02
C LYS A 306 23.35 -36.54 -19.23
N ASP A 307 22.40 -35.77 -18.71
CA ASP A 307 22.67 -34.56 -17.93
C ASP A 307 22.09 -34.71 -16.51
N PRO A 308 22.65 -35.60 -15.66
CA PRO A 308 22.15 -35.79 -14.30
C PRO A 308 22.20 -34.47 -13.51
N MET A 309 21.17 -34.24 -12.68
CA MET A 309 21.06 -33.05 -11.84
C MET A 309 20.27 -33.39 -10.58
N ASP A 310 20.63 -32.73 -9.47
CA ASP A 310 20.05 -32.88 -8.14
C ASP A 310 20.22 -31.56 -7.35
N LEU A 311 19.51 -31.41 -6.24
CA LEU A 311 19.49 -30.18 -5.46
C LEU A 311 20.83 -29.87 -4.80
N SER A 312 21.63 -30.86 -4.37
CA SER A 312 23.00 -30.62 -3.87
C SER A 312 23.92 -30.08 -4.97
N THR A 313 23.76 -30.56 -6.21
CA THR A 313 24.54 -30.09 -7.37
C THR A 313 24.09 -28.70 -7.78
N VAL A 314 22.79 -28.39 -7.72
CA VAL A 314 22.28 -27.02 -7.90
C VAL A 314 22.85 -26.08 -6.84
N GLU A 315 22.94 -26.48 -5.58
CA GLU A 315 23.56 -25.68 -4.52
C GLU A 315 25.06 -25.41 -4.78
N LYS A 316 25.83 -26.45 -5.12
CA LYS A 316 27.26 -26.29 -5.51
C LYS A 316 27.44 -25.37 -6.73
N ASN A 317 26.51 -25.43 -7.68
CA ASN A 317 26.50 -24.55 -8.84
C ASN A 317 26.23 -23.09 -8.47
N LEU A 318 25.38 -22.85 -7.45
CA LEU A 318 25.18 -21.51 -6.91
C LEU A 318 26.46 -21.00 -6.24
N GLU A 319 27.10 -21.80 -5.39
CA GLU A 319 28.32 -21.44 -4.67
C GLU A 319 29.50 -21.16 -5.61
N SER A 320 29.60 -21.89 -6.73
CA SER A 320 30.61 -21.64 -7.77
C SER A 320 30.29 -20.46 -8.69
N GLY A 321 29.13 -19.79 -8.50
CA GLY A 321 28.72 -18.62 -9.27
C GLY A 321 28.18 -18.92 -10.66
N LYS A 322 27.75 -20.17 -10.94
CA LYS A 322 27.20 -20.58 -12.25
C LYS A 322 25.97 -19.75 -12.65
N TYR A 323 25.14 -19.39 -11.69
CA TYR A 323 23.86 -18.73 -11.91
C TYR A 323 23.97 -17.21 -12.03
N SER A 324 24.67 -16.76 -13.07
CA SER A 324 24.75 -15.34 -13.44
C SER A 324 23.43 -14.74 -13.97
N LYS A 325 22.49 -15.60 -14.35
CA LYS A 325 21.13 -15.29 -14.81
C LYS A 325 20.16 -16.30 -14.22
N LEU A 326 18.93 -15.86 -13.96
CA LEU A 326 17.87 -16.70 -13.40
C LEU A 326 17.54 -17.90 -14.31
N GLU A 327 17.60 -17.71 -15.63
CA GLU A 327 17.31 -18.73 -16.63
C GLU A 327 18.25 -19.93 -16.53
N ILE A 328 19.52 -19.70 -16.18
CA ILE A 328 20.50 -20.79 -16.02
C ILE A 328 20.11 -21.68 -14.84
N PHE A 329 19.65 -21.06 -13.74
CA PHE A 329 19.11 -21.78 -12.58
C PHE A 329 17.82 -22.54 -12.93
N LYS A 330 16.88 -21.89 -13.63
CA LYS A 330 15.63 -22.54 -14.08
C LYS A 330 15.91 -23.79 -14.92
N ILE A 331 16.88 -23.72 -15.84
CA ILE A 331 17.26 -24.86 -16.69
C ILE A 331 17.78 -26.03 -15.86
N ASP A 332 18.68 -25.79 -14.90
CA ASP A 332 19.22 -26.86 -14.05
C ASP A 332 18.13 -27.48 -13.17
N VAL A 333 17.28 -26.67 -12.53
CA VAL A 333 16.18 -27.20 -11.70
C VAL A 333 15.18 -28.01 -12.54
N GLN A 334 14.88 -27.56 -13.76
CA GLN A 334 14.00 -28.29 -14.67
C GLN A 334 14.55 -29.67 -15.05
N LYS A 335 15.88 -29.81 -15.21
CA LYS A 335 16.53 -31.10 -15.49
C LYS A 335 16.25 -32.14 -14.41
N ILE A 336 16.14 -31.74 -13.14
CA ILE A 336 15.83 -32.66 -12.03
C ILE A 336 14.51 -33.39 -12.32
N PHE A 337 13.48 -32.63 -12.70
CA PHE A 337 12.14 -33.17 -12.98
C PHE A 337 12.11 -33.96 -14.28
N ASP A 338 12.71 -33.42 -15.34
CA ASP A 338 12.72 -34.06 -16.66
C ASP A 338 13.47 -35.40 -16.63
N ASN A 339 14.64 -35.45 -15.99
CA ASN A 339 15.39 -36.69 -15.82
C ASN A 339 14.60 -37.73 -15.01
N CYS A 340 13.90 -37.30 -13.96
CA CYS A 340 13.04 -38.18 -13.18
C CYS A 340 11.93 -38.79 -14.05
N ARG A 341 11.29 -38.00 -14.92
CA ARG A 341 10.23 -38.47 -15.84
C ARG A 341 10.76 -39.40 -16.93
N ILE A 342 11.97 -39.17 -17.41
CA ILE A 342 12.62 -40.04 -18.41
C ILE A 342 12.92 -41.42 -17.81
N PHE A 343 13.43 -41.45 -16.57
CA PHE A 343 13.87 -42.70 -15.95
C PHE A 343 12.74 -43.49 -15.29
N ASN A 344 11.77 -42.82 -14.67
CA ASN A 344 10.75 -43.47 -13.84
C ASN A 344 9.37 -43.49 -14.52
N PRO A 345 8.56 -44.55 -14.35
CA PRO A 345 7.20 -44.58 -14.87
C PRO A 345 6.28 -43.62 -14.10
N GLU A 346 5.23 -43.12 -14.77
CA GLU A 346 4.25 -42.16 -14.21
C GLU A 346 3.56 -42.64 -12.92
N THR A 347 3.45 -43.97 -12.75
CA THR A 347 2.84 -44.58 -11.57
C THR A 347 3.74 -44.55 -10.33
N SER A 348 5.04 -44.33 -10.49
CA SER A 348 6.03 -44.35 -9.42
C SER A 348 5.87 -43.19 -8.44
N GLN A 349 6.34 -43.39 -7.21
CA GLN A 349 6.39 -42.32 -6.20
C GLN A 349 7.36 -41.20 -6.61
N TYR A 350 8.48 -41.54 -7.27
CA TYR A 350 9.46 -40.59 -7.81
C TYR A 350 8.84 -39.62 -8.81
N TYR A 351 8.09 -40.14 -9.78
CA TYR A 351 7.40 -39.31 -10.78
C TYR A 351 6.40 -38.34 -10.13
N LYS A 352 5.59 -38.83 -9.18
CA LYS A 352 4.65 -37.99 -8.42
C LYS A 352 5.35 -36.91 -7.61
N CYS A 353 6.51 -37.22 -7.03
CA CYS A 353 7.35 -36.26 -6.33
C CYS A 353 7.87 -35.16 -7.27
N ALA A 354 8.32 -35.52 -8.48
CA ALA A 354 8.76 -34.56 -9.50
C ALA A 354 7.64 -33.59 -9.92
N GLU A 355 6.44 -34.10 -10.21
CA GLU A 355 5.29 -33.27 -10.59
C GLU A 355 4.91 -32.26 -9.49
N ARG A 356 4.87 -32.71 -8.23
CA ARG A 356 4.52 -31.84 -7.11
C ARG A 356 5.57 -30.76 -6.88
N LEU A 357 6.85 -31.12 -6.91
CA LEU A 357 7.93 -30.18 -6.67
C LEU A 357 8.09 -29.19 -7.84
N GLU A 358 7.87 -29.64 -9.08
CA GLU A 358 7.87 -28.77 -10.26
C GLU A 358 6.71 -27.78 -10.23
N SER A 359 5.50 -28.20 -9.80
CA SER A 359 4.37 -27.29 -9.62
C SER A 359 4.68 -26.21 -8.60
N PHE A 360 5.23 -26.60 -7.44
CA PHE A 360 5.67 -25.65 -6.40
C PHE A 360 6.70 -24.66 -6.97
N PHE A 361 7.72 -25.15 -7.67
CA PHE A 361 8.74 -24.31 -8.28
C PHE A 361 8.15 -23.31 -9.28
N LYS A 362 7.27 -23.77 -10.19
CA LYS A 362 6.62 -22.92 -11.20
C LYS A 362 5.76 -21.84 -10.56
N ASP A 363 5.02 -22.16 -9.51
CA ASP A 363 4.20 -21.19 -8.80
C ASP A 363 5.05 -20.11 -8.13
N ARG A 364 6.18 -20.47 -7.51
CA ARG A 364 7.14 -19.50 -6.95
C ARG A 364 7.79 -18.63 -8.02
N MET A 365 8.03 -19.15 -9.23
CA MET A 365 8.63 -18.37 -10.31
C MET A 365 7.68 -17.30 -10.87
N LYS A 366 6.36 -17.52 -10.87
CA LYS A 366 5.37 -16.54 -11.36
C LYS A 366 5.43 -15.22 -10.57
N ASP A 367 5.68 -15.30 -9.26
CA ASP A 367 5.77 -14.12 -8.38
C ASP A 367 7.03 -13.27 -8.63
N VAL A 368 7.97 -13.77 -9.43
CA VAL A 368 9.35 -13.25 -9.54
C VAL A 368 9.73 -12.86 -10.98
N GLU A 369 8.93 -13.28 -11.96
CA GLU A 369 9.08 -12.98 -13.39
C GLU A 369 8.93 -11.50 -13.78
N ASP A 370 8.73 -10.59 -12.82
CA ASP A 370 8.81 -9.14 -13.05
C ASP A 370 10.08 -8.51 -12.47
N ILE A 371 10.82 -9.22 -11.61
CA ILE A 371 11.92 -8.65 -10.81
C ILE A 371 13.28 -8.83 -11.50
N PHE A 372 13.48 -9.93 -12.21
CA PHE A 372 14.77 -10.30 -12.80
C PHE A 372 14.78 -10.35 -14.33
N THR A 373 13.68 -9.98 -14.96
CA THR A 373 13.41 -10.09 -16.40
C THR A 373 13.60 -8.73 -17.07
N GLU A 374 14.84 -8.23 -17.07
CA GLU A 374 15.33 -7.13 -17.94
C GLU A 374 16.81 -7.33 -18.32
#